data_AF-A0A2T0RYI5-F1
#
_entry.id   AF-A0A2T0RYI5-F1
#
_cell.length_a   1.000
_cell.length_b   1.000
_cell.length_c   1.000
_cell.angle_alpha   90.00
_cell.angle_beta   90.00
_cell.angle_gamma   90.00
#
_symmetry.space_group_name_H-M   'P 1'
#
loop_
_entity.id
_entity.type
_entity.pdbx_description
1 polymer ?
#
loop_
_entity_poly.entity_id
_entity_poly.type
_entity_poly.pdbx_seq_one_letter_code
_entity_poly.pdbx_strand_id
1 'polypeptide(L)'
;MFPSVPPEKTAQGKAPIFLFGVGAQKAGTTWLYDYLYQNPAAVLPVEKQMDYFSVRFQPERFKHILDFKMHKLKRLADERIKMVKKGDLFGDADEILSVMDSVLNQFQPDRYIPYYQSLLRSKEGATLTADITPEYACFNVEQYRKMRTMAVEGGFRPKVVFLMRDPLERCFSQLRMLDRFVAEKGERLKGDPAHKRFLKAIKTDRCERFTRYGRTVRSLEKVFRKDELFYGLYEDFFNNDEVQRLCDFLEIPFVDPDFKHRANASPRKKEPSEADKAAAREYYAEVYSFARKRFGEERINRLWTF
;
A
#
# COMPACT_ATOMS: atom_id res chain seq x y z
N MET A 1 7.27 20.48 -18.41
CA MET A 1 5.97 20.32 -17.71
C MET A 1 5.19 19.25 -18.46
N PHE A 2 4.70 18.18 -17.83
CA PHE A 2 3.77 17.28 -18.51
C PHE A 2 2.46 18.04 -18.68
N PRO A 3 1.95 18.28 -19.90
CA PRO A 3 0.62 18.88 -20.04
C PRO A 3 -0.39 17.95 -19.38
N SER A 4 -1.27 18.50 -18.53
CA SER A 4 -2.43 17.76 -18.05
C SER A 4 -3.31 17.46 -19.26
N VAL A 5 -3.42 16.19 -19.59
CA VAL A 5 -4.27 15.72 -20.68
C VAL A 5 -5.16 14.66 -20.05
N PRO A 6 -6.47 14.91 -19.93
CA PRO A 6 -7.41 13.95 -19.41
C PRO A 6 -7.19 12.59 -20.08
N PRO A 7 -7.23 11.50 -19.32
CA PRO A 7 -6.99 10.20 -19.91
C PRO A 7 -8.12 9.87 -20.89
N GLU A 8 -7.78 9.12 -21.93
CA GLU A 8 -8.79 8.62 -22.87
C GLU A 8 -9.81 7.76 -22.16
N LYS A 9 -11.05 7.81 -22.64
CA LYS A 9 -12.11 6.92 -22.14
C LYS A 9 -11.75 5.48 -22.53
N THR A 10 -12.13 4.52 -21.69
CA THR A 10 -12.03 3.10 -22.01
C THR A 10 -12.83 2.77 -23.28
N ALA A 11 -12.61 1.59 -23.85
CA ALA A 11 -13.37 1.11 -25.01
C ALA A 11 -14.91 1.17 -24.81
N GLN A 12 -15.38 1.13 -23.57
CA GLN A 12 -16.79 1.25 -23.18
C GLN A 12 -17.21 2.70 -22.85
N GLY A 13 -16.41 3.71 -23.18
CA GLY A 13 -16.71 5.12 -22.97
C GLY A 13 -16.61 5.61 -21.52
N LYS A 14 -16.07 4.81 -20.59
CA LYS A 14 -15.90 5.17 -19.18
C LYS A 14 -14.57 5.86 -18.94
N ALA A 15 -14.47 6.73 -17.94
CA ALA A 15 -13.16 7.18 -17.44
C ALA A 15 -12.38 6.00 -16.83
N PRO A 16 -11.04 5.96 -16.92
CA PRO A 16 -10.22 4.93 -16.31
C PRO A 16 -10.26 5.02 -14.77
N ILE A 17 -9.88 3.92 -14.13
CA ILE A 17 -9.87 3.80 -12.67
C ILE A 17 -8.54 4.30 -12.11
N PHE A 18 -8.62 5.14 -11.09
CA PHE A 18 -7.50 5.44 -10.21
C PHE A 18 -7.74 4.72 -8.89
N LEU A 19 -6.93 3.70 -8.63
CA LEU A 19 -7.02 2.90 -7.42
C LEU A 19 -6.11 3.48 -6.32
N PHE A 20 -6.69 3.83 -5.18
CA PHE A 20 -5.97 4.07 -3.94
C PHE A 20 -5.88 2.78 -3.12
N GLY A 21 -4.69 2.21 -2.99
CA GLY A 21 -4.43 1.11 -2.08
C GLY A 21 -4.03 1.63 -0.71
N VAL A 22 -5.01 1.88 0.17
CA VAL A 22 -4.78 2.70 1.36
C VAL A 22 -4.18 1.96 2.55
N GLY A 23 -4.08 0.63 2.50
CA GLY A 23 -3.44 -0.16 3.54
C GLY A 23 -4.16 -1.46 3.85
N ALA A 24 -4.02 -2.00 5.06
CA ALA A 24 -3.13 -1.59 6.14
C ALA A 24 -1.70 -2.06 5.88
N GLN A 25 -0.72 -1.38 6.50
CA GLN A 25 0.65 -1.85 6.46
C GLN A 25 0.73 -3.26 7.05
N LYS A 26 1.40 -4.18 6.34
CA LYS A 26 1.52 -5.62 6.65
C LYS A 26 0.27 -6.48 6.40
N ALA A 27 -0.71 -5.96 5.64
CA ALA A 27 -1.93 -6.68 5.28
C ALA A 27 -1.98 -7.14 3.80
N GLY A 28 -0.83 -7.34 3.14
CA GLY A 28 -0.79 -7.92 1.78
C GLY A 28 -0.76 -6.92 0.61
N THR A 29 -0.57 -5.63 0.87
CA THR A 29 -0.57 -4.60 -0.19
C THR A 29 0.57 -4.71 -1.20
N THR A 30 1.67 -5.41 -0.87
CA THR A 30 2.71 -5.71 -1.88
C THR A 30 2.22 -6.76 -2.87
N TRP A 31 1.61 -7.85 -2.40
CA TRP A 31 1.03 -8.84 -3.30
C TRP A 31 -0.06 -8.22 -4.19
N LEU A 32 -0.90 -7.34 -3.63
CA LEU A 32 -1.89 -6.58 -4.43
C LEU A 32 -1.22 -5.76 -5.54
N TYR A 33 -0.12 -5.08 -5.22
CA TYR A 33 0.65 -4.34 -6.20
C TYR A 33 1.21 -5.27 -7.28
N ASP A 34 1.85 -6.38 -6.89
CA ASP A 34 2.48 -7.33 -7.83
C ASP A 34 1.43 -7.92 -8.79
N TYR A 35 0.26 -8.30 -8.26
CA TYR A 35 -0.86 -8.81 -9.05
C TYR A 35 -1.37 -7.79 -10.08
N LEU A 36 -1.57 -6.54 -9.66
CA LEU A 36 -2.03 -5.47 -10.55
C LEU A 36 -0.96 -5.07 -11.55
N TYR A 37 0.31 -5.06 -11.16
CA TYR A 37 1.44 -4.72 -12.03
C TYR A 37 1.56 -5.69 -13.22
N GLN A 38 1.22 -6.97 -12.99
CA GLN A 38 1.21 -8.00 -14.03
C GLN A 38 -0.07 -7.99 -14.90
N ASN A 39 -1.12 -7.27 -14.49
CA ASN A 39 -2.39 -7.30 -15.20
C ASN A 39 -2.33 -6.51 -16.53
N PRO A 40 -2.81 -7.06 -17.66
CA PRO A 40 -2.75 -6.36 -18.95
C PRO A 40 -3.59 -5.07 -18.98
N ALA A 41 -4.67 -4.98 -18.19
CA ALA A 41 -5.52 -3.80 -18.13
C ALA A 41 -5.03 -2.73 -17.14
N ALA A 42 -3.90 -2.94 -16.46
CA ALA A 42 -3.37 -2.03 -15.46
C ALA A 42 -1.95 -1.53 -15.81
N VAL A 43 -1.63 -0.30 -15.40
CA VAL A 43 -0.29 0.28 -15.48
C VAL A 43 -0.02 1.08 -14.21
N LEU A 44 1.03 0.70 -13.50
CA LEU A 44 1.41 1.26 -12.20
C LEU A 44 2.86 1.76 -12.28
N PRO A 45 3.24 2.74 -11.44
CA PRO A 45 4.64 3.12 -11.29
C PRO A 45 5.47 1.92 -10.83
N VAL A 46 6.71 1.78 -11.34
CA VAL A 46 7.68 0.75 -10.90
C VAL A 46 8.03 0.96 -9.43
N GLU A 47 8.19 2.21 -9.01
CA GLU A 47 8.33 2.57 -7.61
C GLU A 47 6.97 2.49 -6.91
N LYS A 48 6.74 1.37 -6.22
CA LYS A 48 5.60 1.21 -5.33
C LYS A 48 5.69 2.23 -4.18
N GLN A 49 4.50 2.63 -3.69
CA GLN A 49 4.29 3.62 -2.63
C GLN A 49 4.75 5.00 -3.07
N MET A 50 3.85 5.79 -3.66
CA MET A 50 4.20 7.15 -4.06
C MET A 50 4.35 8.05 -2.82
N ASP A 51 3.64 7.77 -1.73
CA ASP A 51 3.66 8.51 -0.45
C ASP A 51 3.31 9.99 -0.55
N TYR A 52 2.84 10.42 -1.72
CA TYR A 52 2.52 11.80 -2.05
C TYR A 52 1.61 12.45 -0.99
N PHE A 53 0.47 11.84 -0.72
CA PHE A 53 -0.47 12.39 0.28
C PHE A 53 0.07 12.31 1.71
N SER A 54 0.90 11.30 2.03
CA SER A 54 1.48 11.14 3.37
C SER A 54 2.43 12.31 3.67
N VAL A 55 3.38 12.56 2.76
CA VAL A 55 4.32 13.67 2.88
C VAL A 55 3.59 15.02 2.80
N ARG A 56 2.62 15.17 1.90
CA ARG A 56 1.91 16.44 1.72
C ARG A 56 1.01 16.82 2.89
N PHE A 57 0.34 15.86 3.51
CA PHE A 57 -0.59 16.11 4.61
C PHE A 57 0.06 16.07 5.99
N GLN A 58 1.18 15.36 6.15
CA GLN A 58 1.87 15.17 7.43
C GLN A 58 3.40 15.22 7.24
N PRO A 59 3.98 16.32 6.73
CA PRO A 59 5.38 16.40 6.31
C PRO A 59 6.37 16.07 7.44
N GLU A 60 6.18 16.62 8.63
CA GLU A 60 7.08 16.34 9.77
C GLU A 60 7.15 14.87 10.15
N ARG A 61 6.03 14.16 9.97
CA ARG A 61 5.95 12.74 10.26
C ARG A 61 6.62 11.89 9.19
N PHE A 62 6.46 12.28 7.92
CA PHE A 62 6.87 11.47 6.77
C PHE A 62 8.11 11.99 6.03
N LYS A 63 8.81 13.01 6.54
CA LYS A 63 10.06 13.52 5.94
C LYS A 63 11.11 12.43 5.70
N HIS A 64 11.20 11.46 6.62
CA HIS A 64 12.11 10.32 6.49
C HIS A 64 11.85 9.44 5.25
N ILE A 65 10.63 9.44 4.70
CA ILE A 65 10.31 8.77 3.44
C ILE A 65 10.98 9.49 2.27
N LEU A 66 10.94 10.82 2.26
CA LEU A 66 11.62 11.61 1.23
C LEU A 66 13.14 11.41 1.31
N ASP A 67 13.71 11.42 2.52
CA ASP A 67 15.14 11.12 2.73
C ASP A 67 15.50 9.74 2.17
N PHE A 68 14.69 8.72 2.46
CA PHE A 68 14.87 7.37 1.93
C PHE A 68 14.87 7.34 0.40
N LYS A 69 13.89 8.01 -0.24
CA LYS A 69 13.79 8.09 -1.70
C LYS A 69 14.95 8.86 -2.32
N MET A 70 15.42 9.93 -1.69
CA MET A 70 16.59 10.68 -2.14
C MET A 70 17.87 9.83 -2.06
N HIS A 71 18.06 9.06 -0.98
CA HIS A 71 19.17 8.13 -0.88
C HIS A 71 19.09 7.00 -1.91
N LYS A 72 17.89 6.47 -2.18
CA LYS A 72 17.67 5.48 -3.25
C LYS A 72 18.01 6.06 -4.62
N LEU A 73 17.55 7.27 -4.93
CA LEU A 73 17.85 7.98 -6.18
C LEU A 73 19.35 8.18 -6.35
N LYS A 74 20.05 8.65 -5.30
CA LYS A 74 21.50 8.80 -5.32
C LYS A 74 22.20 7.47 -5.64
N ARG A 75 21.82 6.39 -4.95
CA ARG A 75 22.42 5.06 -5.18
C ARG A 75 22.24 4.61 -6.62
N LEU A 76 21.03 4.72 -7.16
CA LEU A 76 20.73 4.33 -8.54
C LEU A 76 21.47 5.20 -9.56
N ALA A 77 21.61 6.51 -9.30
CA ALA A 77 22.41 7.41 -10.13
C ALA A 77 23.90 7.00 -10.13
N ASP A 78 24.46 6.69 -8.96
CA ASP A 78 25.85 6.22 -8.84
C ASP A 78 26.06 4.89 -9.60
N GLU A 79 25.08 3.98 -9.55
CA GLU A 79 25.09 2.73 -10.32
C GLU A 79 25.01 2.98 -11.83
N ARG A 80 24.13 3.88 -12.29
CA ARG A 80 24.04 4.24 -13.71
C ARG A 80 25.32 4.87 -14.24
N ILE A 81 25.95 5.75 -13.46
CA ILE A 81 27.26 6.34 -13.81
C ILE A 81 28.32 5.24 -14.02
N LYS A 82 28.31 4.19 -13.17
CA LYS A 82 29.23 3.05 -13.35
C LYS A 82 28.94 2.26 -14.63
N MET A 83 27.67 2.07 -14.99
CA MET A 83 27.29 1.37 -16.23
C MET A 83 27.65 2.17 -17.49
N VAL A 84 27.38 3.47 -17.48
CA VAL A 84 27.78 4.40 -18.56
C VAL A 84 29.29 4.37 -18.78
N LYS A 85 30.09 4.38 -17.70
CA LYS A 85 31.57 4.25 -17.79
C LYS A 85 32.04 2.92 -18.38
N LYS A 86 31.19 1.88 -18.35
CA LYS A 86 31.45 0.58 -18.99
C LYS A 86 30.90 0.49 -20.42
N GLY A 87 30.38 1.58 -20.97
CA GLY A 87 29.83 1.65 -22.32
C GLY A 87 28.33 1.38 -22.44
N ASP A 88 27.64 1.10 -21.32
CA ASP A 88 26.19 0.89 -21.32
C ASP A 88 25.43 2.22 -21.15
N LEU A 89 25.18 2.89 -22.27
CA LEU A 89 24.45 4.16 -22.32
C LEU A 89 22.92 3.97 -22.27
N PHE A 90 22.41 2.83 -22.76
CA PHE A 90 20.99 2.61 -23.05
C PHE A 90 20.35 1.47 -22.25
N GLY A 91 21.06 0.88 -21.28
CA GLY A 91 20.51 -0.15 -20.41
C GLY A 91 19.24 0.31 -19.68
N ASP A 92 18.57 -0.62 -19.03
CA ASP A 92 17.34 -0.38 -18.27
C ASP A 92 17.49 0.82 -17.30
N ALA A 93 16.56 1.76 -17.39
CA ALA A 93 16.50 2.96 -16.58
C ALA A 93 15.16 3.10 -15.84
N ASP A 94 14.29 2.09 -15.91
CA ASP A 94 12.91 2.19 -15.42
C ASP A 94 12.87 2.42 -13.91
N GLU A 95 13.75 1.74 -13.13
CA GLU A 95 13.81 1.93 -11.69
C GLU A 95 14.25 3.35 -11.31
N ILE A 96 15.32 3.87 -11.93
CA ILE A 96 15.81 5.22 -11.61
C ILE A 96 14.82 6.30 -12.06
N LEU A 97 14.20 6.13 -13.23
CA LEU A 97 13.18 7.05 -13.74
C LEU A 97 11.95 7.05 -12.83
N SER A 98 11.47 5.88 -12.39
CA SER A 98 10.32 5.82 -11.51
C SER A 98 10.60 6.36 -10.11
N VAL A 99 11.80 6.17 -9.55
CA VAL A 99 12.19 6.80 -8.28
C VAL A 99 12.29 8.32 -8.45
N MET A 100 12.86 8.79 -9.56
CA MET A 100 12.96 10.21 -9.88
C MET A 100 11.56 10.85 -10.00
N ASP A 101 10.63 10.20 -10.69
CA ASP A 101 9.24 10.66 -10.74
C ASP A 101 8.59 10.66 -9.35
N SER A 102 8.88 9.65 -8.52
CA SER A 102 8.37 9.65 -7.15
C SER A 102 8.84 10.83 -6.31
N VAL A 103 10.11 11.19 -6.44
CA VAL A 103 10.71 12.37 -5.81
C VAL A 103 10.13 13.66 -6.39
N LEU A 104 10.05 13.79 -7.72
CA LEU A 104 9.56 15.00 -8.38
C LEU A 104 8.09 15.28 -8.04
N ASN A 105 7.26 14.25 -7.89
CA ASN A 105 5.88 14.40 -7.44
C ASN A 105 5.78 15.01 -6.03
N GLN A 106 6.79 14.84 -5.16
CA GLN A 106 6.79 15.49 -3.84
C GLN A 106 7.05 17.00 -3.93
N PHE A 107 7.94 17.40 -4.84
CA PHE A 107 8.37 18.80 -4.98
C PHE A 107 7.52 19.61 -5.96
N GLN A 108 6.83 18.93 -6.89
CA GLN A 108 5.99 19.56 -7.91
C GLN A 108 4.59 18.92 -7.87
N PRO A 109 3.72 19.37 -6.96
CA PRO A 109 2.40 18.78 -6.74
C PRO A 109 1.55 18.66 -7.99
N ASP A 110 1.68 19.61 -8.91
CA ASP A 110 0.93 19.66 -10.17
C ASP A 110 1.33 18.54 -11.15
N ARG A 111 2.39 17.77 -10.85
CA ARG A 111 2.80 16.60 -11.66
C ARG A 111 2.08 15.32 -11.26
N TYR A 112 1.50 15.23 -10.07
CA TYR A 112 0.95 13.97 -9.55
C TYR A 112 -0.08 13.35 -10.50
N ILE A 113 -1.14 14.09 -10.82
CA ILE A 113 -2.18 13.60 -11.75
C ILE A 113 -1.65 13.43 -13.18
N PRO A 114 -0.95 14.40 -13.80
CA PRO A 114 -0.38 14.23 -15.14
C PRO A 114 0.57 13.04 -15.28
N TYR A 115 1.31 12.69 -14.23
CA TYR A 115 2.15 11.50 -14.20
C TYR A 115 1.33 10.22 -14.39
N TYR A 116 0.27 10.02 -13.59
CA TYR A 116 -0.60 8.85 -13.73
C TYR A 116 -1.39 8.83 -15.06
N GLN A 117 -1.77 10.00 -15.58
CA GLN A 117 -2.35 10.10 -16.92
C GLN A 117 -1.35 9.67 -18.00
N SER A 118 -0.07 10.03 -17.85
CA SER A 118 0.99 9.61 -18.78
C SER A 118 1.26 8.11 -18.73
N LEU A 119 1.19 7.49 -17.55
CA LEU A 119 1.31 6.02 -17.41
C LEU A 119 0.19 5.30 -18.15
N LEU A 120 -1.06 5.77 -18.04
CA LEU A 120 -2.16 5.18 -18.81
C LEU A 120 -1.94 5.27 -20.31
N ARG A 121 -1.45 6.42 -20.81
CA ARG A 121 -1.16 6.58 -22.24
C ARG A 121 0.03 5.75 -22.72
N SER A 122 0.94 5.36 -21.85
CA SER A 122 2.10 4.55 -22.23
C SER A 122 1.78 3.06 -22.41
N LYS A 123 0.56 2.62 -22.06
CA LYS A 123 0.14 1.22 -22.21
C LYS A 123 -1.23 1.15 -22.88
N GLU A 124 -1.24 0.74 -24.15
CA GLU A 124 -2.48 0.52 -24.90
C GLU A 124 -3.40 -0.48 -24.17
N GLY A 125 -4.69 -0.15 -24.11
CA GLY A 125 -5.69 -0.96 -23.43
C GLY A 125 -5.68 -0.86 -21.89
N ALA A 126 -4.75 -0.11 -21.29
CA ALA A 126 -4.77 0.11 -19.85
C ALA A 126 -5.99 0.95 -19.43
N THR A 127 -6.74 0.44 -18.46
CA THR A 127 -7.95 1.09 -17.91
C THR A 127 -7.82 1.38 -16.42
N LEU A 128 -6.73 0.93 -15.79
CA LEU A 128 -6.46 1.08 -14.38
C LEU A 128 -5.04 1.59 -14.14
N THR A 129 -4.91 2.53 -13.23
CA THR A 129 -3.65 2.91 -12.60
C THR A 129 -3.83 2.98 -11.09
N ALA A 130 -2.74 2.96 -10.31
CA ALA A 130 -2.87 2.89 -8.86
C ALA A 130 -1.74 3.57 -8.08
N ASP A 131 -2.11 4.11 -6.92
CA ASP A 131 -1.20 4.51 -5.85
C ASP A 131 -1.48 3.67 -4.61
N ILE A 132 -0.59 2.71 -4.34
CA ILE A 132 -0.72 1.74 -3.24
C ILE A 132 0.25 2.11 -2.13
N THR A 133 -0.15 3.08 -1.31
CA THR A 133 0.55 3.51 -0.08
C THR A 133 -0.27 3.13 1.17
N PRO A 134 0.17 2.12 1.93
CA PRO A 134 -0.51 1.68 3.17
C PRO A 134 -0.62 2.73 4.27
N GLU A 135 0.19 3.77 4.21
CA GLU A 135 0.22 4.91 5.12
C GLU A 135 -1.07 5.74 5.02
N TYR A 136 -1.79 5.65 3.90
CA TYR A 136 -3.03 6.38 3.67
C TYR A 136 -4.19 5.94 4.58
N ALA A 137 -4.14 4.73 5.16
CA ALA A 137 -5.16 4.21 6.08
C ALA A 137 -5.41 5.12 7.29
N CYS A 138 -4.44 5.96 7.64
CA CYS A 138 -4.49 6.84 8.80
C CYS A 138 -5.14 8.20 8.53
N PHE A 139 -5.67 8.44 7.34
CA PHE A 139 -6.22 9.74 6.97
C PHE A 139 -7.60 10.01 7.57
N ASN A 140 -7.86 11.29 7.81
CA ASN A 140 -9.16 11.79 8.20
C ASN A 140 -10.05 12.02 6.98
N VAL A 141 -11.32 12.38 7.23
CA VAL A 141 -12.33 12.61 6.20
C VAL A 141 -11.90 13.70 5.20
N GLU A 142 -11.33 14.81 5.66
CA GLU A 142 -10.92 15.91 4.78
C GLU A 142 -9.77 15.50 3.85
N GLN A 143 -8.79 14.77 4.37
CA GLN A 143 -7.67 14.23 3.60
C GLN A 143 -8.16 13.27 2.51
N TYR A 144 -9.07 12.34 2.84
CA TYR A 144 -9.69 11.48 1.84
C TYR A 144 -10.51 12.25 0.81
N ARG A 145 -11.24 13.31 1.20
CA ARG A 145 -11.96 14.17 0.24
C ARG A 145 -10.99 14.79 -0.77
N LYS A 146 -9.85 15.32 -0.31
CA LYS A 146 -8.81 15.88 -1.19
C LYS A 146 -8.28 14.85 -2.17
N MET A 147 -8.01 13.62 -1.72
CA MET A 147 -7.58 12.53 -2.61
C MET A 147 -8.64 12.20 -3.67
N ARG A 148 -9.91 12.07 -3.25
CA ARG A 148 -11.02 11.76 -4.15
C ARG A 148 -11.23 12.86 -5.18
N THR A 149 -11.26 14.12 -4.74
CA THR A 149 -11.40 15.29 -5.61
C THR A 149 -10.28 15.34 -6.65
N MET A 150 -9.03 15.16 -6.23
CA MET A 150 -7.88 15.16 -7.13
C MET A 150 -7.98 14.10 -8.23
N ALA A 151 -8.43 12.88 -7.90
CA ALA A 151 -8.66 11.84 -8.91
C ALA A 151 -9.80 12.21 -9.87
N VAL A 152 -10.94 12.71 -9.35
CA VAL A 152 -12.10 13.06 -10.17
C VAL A 152 -11.77 14.22 -11.12
N GLU A 153 -11.14 15.29 -10.63
CA GLU A 153 -10.71 16.43 -11.43
C GLU A 153 -9.63 16.04 -12.44
N GLY A 154 -8.82 15.04 -12.13
CA GLY A 154 -7.87 14.42 -13.05
C GLY A 154 -8.49 13.57 -14.16
N GLY A 155 -9.82 13.44 -14.20
CA GLY A 155 -10.53 12.65 -15.20
C GLY A 155 -10.59 11.15 -14.89
N PHE A 156 -10.44 10.75 -13.63
CA PHE A 156 -10.49 9.35 -13.20
C PHE A 156 -11.76 9.01 -12.43
N ARG A 157 -12.09 7.71 -12.39
CA ARG A 157 -13.01 7.13 -11.42
C ARG A 157 -12.21 6.63 -10.21
N PRO A 158 -12.38 7.23 -9.02
CA PRO A 158 -11.65 6.78 -7.84
C PRO A 158 -12.21 5.44 -7.34
N LYS A 159 -11.32 4.50 -7.04
CA LYS A 159 -11.62 3.30 -6.26
C LYS A 159 -10.64 3.17 -5.11
N VAL A 160 -11.03 2.51 -4.04
CA VAL A 160 -10.19 2.29 -2.86
C VAL A 160 -10.20 0.82 -2.48
N VAL A 161 -9.01 0.27 -2.27
CA VAL A 161 -8.84 -1.05 -1.65
C VAL A 161 -8.22 -0.88 -0.28
N PHE A 162 -8.86 -1.48 0.73
CA PHE A 162 -8.33 -1.56 2.09
C PHE A 162 -8.32 -3.01 2.57
N LEU A 163 -7.12 -3.56 2.68
CA LEU A 163 -6.87 -4.90 3.20
C LEU A 163 -6.59 -4.84 4.70
N MET A 164 -7.29 -5.63 5.49
CA MET A 164 -7.07 -5.76 6.93
C MET A 164 -6.38 -7.10 7.22
N ARG A 165 -5.87 -7.26 8.43
CA ARG A 165 -5.23 -8.48 8.91
C ARG A 165 -5.60 -8.64 10.38
N ASP A 166 -5.43 -9.81 10.96
CA ASP A 166 -5.52 -9.95 12.40
C ASP A 166 -4.66 -8.85 13.08
N PRO A 167 -5.25 -8.07 14.01
CA PRO A 167 -4.59 -6.96 14.68
C PRO A 167 -3.20 -7.28 15.23
N LEU A 168 -3.05 -8.44 15.85
CA LEU A 168 -1.83 -8.84 16.53
C LEU A 168 -0.81 -9.39 15.53
N GLU A 169 -1.22 -10.22 14.56
CA GLU A 169 -0.38 -10.66 13.45
C GLU A 169 0.19 -9.47 12.66
N ARG A 170 -0.63 -8.44 12.41
CA ARG A 170 -0.20 -7.22 11.73
C ARG A 170 0.89 -6.51 12.52
N CYS A 171 0.66 -6.28 13.83
CA CYS A 171 1.64 -5.64 14.70
C CYS A 171 2.92 -6.47 14.77
N PHE A 172 2.82 -7.78 14.99
CA PHE A 172 3.98 -8.65 15.12
C PHE A 172 4.78 -8.72 13.81
N SER A 173 4.11 -8.80 12.67
CA SER A 173 4.71 -8.74 11.34
C SER A 173 5.47 -7.42 11.11
N GLN A 174 4.97 -6.30 11.63
CA GLN A 174 5.68 -5.01 11.58
C GLN A 174 6.96 -5.03 12.42
N LEU A 175 6.93 -5.59 13.63
CA LEU A 175 8.12 -5.69 14.48
C LEU A 175 9.20 -6.59 13.88
N ARG A 176 8.80 -7.74 13.33
CA ARG A 176 9.75 -8.65 12.66
C ARG A 176 10.38 -8.04 11.42
N MET A 177 9.64 -7.21 10.70
CA MET A 177 10.19 -6.44 9.57
C MET A 177 11.26 -5.44 10.03
N LEU A 178 11.05 -4.78 11.16
CA LEU A 178 12.04 -3.86 11.74
C LEU A 178 13.31 -4.59 12.18
N ASP A 179 13.17 -5.75 12.84
CA ASP A 179 14.31 -6.58 13.21
C ASP A 179 15.09 -7.04 11.97
N ARG A 180 14.38 -7.41 10.89
CA ARG A 180 14.99 -7.82 9.62
C ARG A 180 15.79 -6.68 8.98
N PHE A 181 15.24 -5.47 8.92
CA PHE A 181 15.94 -4.31 8.34
C PHE A 181 17.24 -3.97 9.08
N VAL A 182 17.28 -4.14 10.40
CA VAL A 182 18.52 -3.97 11.17
C VAL A 182 19.54 -5.05 10.79
N ALA A 183 19.11 -6.30 10.68
CA ALA A 183 19.99 -7.40 10.30
C ALA A 183 20.51 -7.29 8.85
N GLU A 184 19.70 -6.85 7.89
CA GLU A 184 20.09 -6.63 6.49
C GLU A 184 21.15 -5.54 6.34
N LYS A 185 21.21 -4.57 7.28
CA LYS A 185 22.27 -3.57 7.35
C LYS A 185 23.57 -4.08 7.99
N GLY A 186 23.61 -5.34 8.43
CA GLY A 186 24.71 -5.89 9.22
C GLY A 186 24.81 -5.29 10.63
N GLU A 187 23.77 -4.59 11.09
CA GLU A 187 23.75 -3.95 12.40
C GLU A 187 23.25 -4.91 13.48
N ARG A 188 23.71 -4.70 14.72
CA ARG A 188 23.17 -5.40 15.89
C ARG A 188 21.89 -4.72 16.36
N LEU A 189 20.84 -5.51 16.62
CA LEU A 189 19.62 -5.01 17.23
C LEU A 189 19.92 -4.35 18.58
N LYS A 190 19.65 -3.04 18.66
CA LYS A 190 19.69 -2.28 19.92
C LYS A 190 18.39 -2.51 20.67
N GLY A 191 18.40 -3.43 21.64
CA GLY A 191 17.27 -3.76 22.51
C GLY A 191 16.64 -5.11 22.23
N ASP A 192 15.42 -5.29 22.73
CA ASP A 192 14.71 -6.57 22.70
C ASP A 192 14.22 -6.96 21.29
N PRO A 193 14.28 -8.26 20.94
CA PRO A 193 13.70 -8.78 19.71
C PRO A 193 12.17 -8.64 19.70
N ALA A 194 11.58 -8.68 18.50
CA ALA A 194 10.17 -8.45 18.23
C ALA A 194 9.21 -9.13 19.22
N HIS A 195 9.42 -10.41 19.53
CA HIS A 195 8.56 -11.17 20.43
C HIS A 195 8.57 -10.66 21.88
N LYS A 196 9.72 -10.18 22.38
CA LYS A 196 9.85 -9.66 23.75
C LYS A 196 9.30 -8.25 23.91
N ARG A 197 9.41 -7.41 22.88
CA ARG A 197 8.88 -6.04 22.90
C ARG A 197 7.44 -5.91 22.40
N PHE A 198 6.78 -7.04 22.09
CA PHE A 198 5.48 -7.07 21.43
C PHE A 198 4.40 -6.27 22.18
N LEU A 199 4.14 -6.60 23.44
CA LEU A 199 3.07 -5.96 24.22
C LEU A 199 3.28 -4.45 24.39
N LYS A 200 4.54 -4.01 24.54
CA LYS A 200 4.87 -2.58 24.57
C LYS A 200 4.63 -1.93 23.22
N ALA A 201 5.06 -2.57 22.15
CA ALA A 201 5.04 -2.00 20.81
C ALA A 201 3.62 -1.87 20.23
N ILE A 202 2.70 -2.77 20.57
CA ILE A 202 1.31 -2.69 20.10
C ILE A 202 0.58 -1.42 20.57
N LYS A 203 1.02 -0.81 21.68
CA LYS A 203 0.48 0.44 22.24
C LYS A 203 1.18 1.68 21.68
N THR A 204 2.16 1.49 20.79
CA THR A 204 2.77 2.63 20.11
C THR A 204 1.85 3.13 19.04
N ASP A 205 1.89 4.43 18.84
CA ASP A 205 1.21 5.12 17.76
C ASP A 205 1.42 4.45 16.38
N ARG A 206 2.65 3.99 16.12
CA ARG A 206 3.01 3.29 14.89
C ARG A 206 2.21 2.01 14.68
N CYS A 207 1.87 1.29 15.73
CA CYS A 207 1.02 0.11 15.61
C CYS A 207 -0.45 0.49 15.54
N GLU A 208 -0.91 1.34 16.46
CA GLU A 208 -2.33 1.64 16.61
C GLU A 208 -2.96 2.26 15.37
N ARG A 209 -2.29 3.24 14.75
CA ARG A 209 -2.87 3.98 13.63
C ARG A 209 -3.16 3.07 12.42
N PHE A 210 -2.42 1.97 12.28
CA PHE A 210 -2.65 0.95 11.24
C PHE A 210 -3.50 -0.25 11.69
N THR A 211 -3.84 -0.36 12.97
CA THR A 211 -4.63 -1.48 13.52
C THR A 211 -6.07 -1.08 13.84
N ARG A 212 -6.34 0.20 14.13
CA ARG A 212 -7.68 0.68 14.52
C ARG A 212 -8.60 0.83 13.29
N TYR A 213 -8.87 -0.27 12.60
CA TYR A 213 -9.54 -0.34 11.29
C TYR A 213 -10.89 0.39 11.22
N GLY A 214 -11.67 0.34 12.30
CA GLY A 214 -12.95 1.04 12.36
C GLY A 214 -12.82 2.55 12.14
N ARG A 215 -11.69 3.18 12.53
CA ARG A 215 -11.43 4.60 12.26
C ARG A 215 -11.24 4.85 10.77
N THR A 216 -10.43 4.03 10.11
CA THR A 216 -10.17 4.09 8.67
C THR A 216 -11.44 3.87 7.86
N VAL A 217 -12.17 2.78 8.15
CA VAL A 217 -13.40 2.42 7.41
C VAL A 217 -14.46 3.51 7.54
N ARG A 218 -14.71 4.03 8.74
CA ARG A 218 -15.68 5.12 8.93
C ARG A 218 -15.30 6.41 8.20
N SER A 219 -14.01 6.72 8.11
CA SER A 219 -13.56 7.90 7.36
C SER A 219 -13.71 7.71 5.85
N LEU A 220 -13.42 6.51 5.34
CA LEU A 220 -13.60 6.16 3.93
C LEU A 220 -15.07 6.20 3.51
N GLU A 221 -15.96 5.56 4.27
CA GLU A 221 -17.40 5.48 3.98
C GLU A 221 -18.12 6.85 4.05
N LYS A 222 -17.49 7.87 4.66
CA LYS A 222 -17.99 9.27 4.63
C LYS A 222 -17.63 10.03 3.36
N VAL A 223 -16.78 9.48 2.50
CA VAL A 223 -16.20 10.18 1.34
C VAL A 223 -16.43 9.44 0.04
N PHE A 224 -16.18 8.13 0.04
CA PHE A 224 -16.31 7.28 -1.12
C PHE A 224 -17.65 6.56 -1.09
N ARG A 225 -18.22 6.33 -2.28
CA ARG A 225 -19.44 5.54 -2.43
C ARG A 225 -19.17 4.07 -2.18
N LYS A 226 -20.22 3.30 -1.89
CA LYS A 226 -20.10 1.86 -1.61
C LYS A 226 -19.48 1.08 -2.79
N ASP A 227 -19.79 1.47 -4.03
CA ASP A 227 -19.23 0.91 -5.27
C ASP A 227 -17.78 1.37 -5.56
N GLU A 228 -17.26 2.33 -4.81
CA GLU A 228 -15.87 2.81 -4.87
C GLU A 228 -14.99 2.14 -3.80
N LEU A 229 -15.54 1.26 -2.95
CA LEU A 229 -14.87 0.71 -1.76
C LEU A 229 -14.78 -0.82 -1.80
N PHE A 230 -13.56 -1.34 -1.71
CA PHE A 230 -13.29 -2.76 -1.51
C PHE A 230 -12.58 -3.02 -0.18
N TYR A 231 -13.11 -3.98 0.57
CA TYR A 231 -12.52 -4.48 1.82
C TYR A 231 -12.15 -5.96 1.67
N GLY A 232 -10.95 -6.32 2.09
CA GLY A 232 -10.45 -7.70 2.13
C GLY A 232 -9.76 -8.00 3.46
N LEU A 233 -9.68 -9.29 3.82
CA LEU A 233 -8.96 -9.76 5.01
C LEU A 233 -7.79 -10.63 4.55
N TYR A 234 -6.58 -10.31 5.01
CA TYR A 234 -5.34 -10.98 4.61
C TYR A 234 -5.42 -12.51 4.74
N GLU A 235 -6.11 -13.00 5.76
CA GLU A 235 -6.20 -14.42 6.09
C GLU A 235 -6.93 -15.24 5.03
N ASP A 236 -7.89 -14.66 4.32
CA ASP A 236 -8.65 -15.34 3.28
C ASP A 236 -8.59 -14.64 1.91
N PHE A 237 -7.87 -13.53 1.76
CA PHE A 237 -7.80 -12.78 0.49
C PHE A 237 -7.08 -13.54 -0.64
N PHE A 238 -6.12 -14.42 -0.32
CA PHE A 238 -5.27 -15.10 -1.32
C PHE A 238 -5.91 -16.38 -1.83
N ASN A 239 -7.07 -16.25 -2.50
CA ASN A 239 -7.76 -17.32 -3.18
C ASN A 239 -8.46 -16.80 -4.46
N ASN A 240 -8.84 -17.71 -5.37
CA ASN A 240 -9.40 -17.32 -6.66
C ASN A 240 -10.69 -16.51 -6.55
N ASP A 241 -11.58 -16.84 -5.61
CA ASP A 241 -12.87 -16.15 -5.45
C ASP A 241 -12.67 -14.70 -5.00
N GLU A 242 -11.78 -14.47 -4.03
CA GLU A 242 -11.48 -13.11 -3.54
C GLU A 242 -10.72 -12.27 -4.58
N VAL A 243 -9.84 -12.90 -5.36
CA VAL A 243 -9.15 -12.23 -6.48
C VAL A 243 -10.11 -11.92 -7.62
N GLN A 244 -11.04 -12.82 -7.94
CA GLN A 244 -12.11 -12.55 -8.91
C GLN A 244 -12.99 -11.38 -8.44
N ARG A 245 -13.40 -11.38 -7.17
CA ARG A 245 -14.16 -10.28 -6.56
C ARG A 245 -13.42 -8.94 -6.66
N LEU A 246 -12.10 -8.95 -6.50
CA LEU A 246 -11.26 -7.77 -6.72
C LEU A 246 -11.25 -7.36 -8.21
N CYS A 247 -11.08 -8.30 -9.13
CA CYS A 247 -11.04 -8.02 -10.57
C CYS A 247 -12.37 -7.44 -11.06
N ASP A 248 -13.50 -8.01 -10.64
CA ASP A 248 -14.84 -7.51 -10.93
C ASP A 248 -15.02 -6.09 -10.36
N PHE A 249 -14.61 -5.89 -9.10
CA PHE A 249 -14.62 -4.57 -8.49
C PHE A 249 -13.75 -3.58 -9.25
N LEU A 250 -12.62 -3.99 -9.82
CA LEU A 250 -11.71 -3.11 -10.56
C LEU A 250 -12.00 -3.04 -12.06
N GLU A 251 -12.98 -3.78 -12.57
CA GLU A 251 -13.30 -3.86 -14.01
C GLU A 251 -12.08 -4.26 -14.87
N ILE A 252 -11.23 -5.16 -14.36
CA ILE A 252 -10.04 -5.70 -15.04
C ILE A 252 -10.18 -7.21 -15.26
N PRO A 253 -9.50 -7.81 -16.26
CA PRO A 253 -9.54 -9.25 -16.44
C PRO A 253 -8.89 -9.97 -15.26
N PHE A 254 -9.41 -11.14 -14.91
CA PHE A 254 -8.74 -12.08 -14.03
C PHE A 254 -7.47 -12.61 -14.71
N VAL A 255 -6.37 -12.64 -13.97
CA VAL A 255 -5.10 -13.25 -14.40
C VAL A 255 -4.73 -14.26 -13.34
N ASP A 256 -4.22 -15.44 -13.72
CA ASP A 256 -3.88 -16.48 -12.76
C ASP A 256 -2.88 -15.96 -11.70
N PRO A 257 -3.28 -15.92 -10.41
CA PRO A 257 -2.44 -15.37 -9.36
C PRO A 257 -1.37 -16.36 -8.90
N ASP A 258 -0.14 -15.88 -8.70
CA ASP A 258 0.88 -16.64 -7.95
C ASP A 258 0.64 -16.52 -6.44
N PHE A 259 -0.13 -17.45 -5.87
CA PHE A 259 -0.33 -17.55 -4.42
C PHE A 259 0.88 -18.11 -3.67
N LYS A 260 1.83 -18.75 -4.36
CA LYS A 260 3.04 -19.28 -3.73
C LYS A 260 4.04 -18.16 -3.45
N HIS A 261 4.01 -17.08 -4.24
CA HIS A 261 4.83 -15.90 -4.02
C HIS A 261 4.48 -15.20 -2.68
N ARG A 262 5.40 -15.29 -1.71
CA ARG A 262 5.29 -14.56 -0.43
C ARG A 262 6.18 -13.31 -0.45
N ALA A 263 5.60 -12.19 -0.84
CA ALA A 263 6.29 -10.91 -0.81
C ALA A 263 6.69 -10.49 0.62
N ASN A 264 7.94 -10.07 0.80
CA ASN A 264 8.43 -9.43 2.03
C ASN A 264 8.32 -10.25 3.33
N ALA A 265 8.37 -11.59 3.26
CA ALA A 265 8.37 -12.45 4.44
C ALA A 265 9.56 -12.10 5.37
N SER A 266 9.28 -11.92 6.66
CA SER A 266 10.34 -11.77 7.68
C SER A 266 10.49 -13.08 8.44
N PRO A 267 11.70 -13.44 8.92
CA PRO A 267 11.88 -14.64 9.74
C PRO A 267 10.94 -14.64 10.95
N ARG A 268 10.44 -15.82 11.33
CA ARG A 268 9.54 -16.04 12.48
C ARG A 268 10.12 -17.18 13.33
N LYS A 269 11.02 -16.82 14.25
CA LYS A 269 11.78 -17.79 15.07
C LYS A 269 11.21 -18.02 16.46
N LYS A 270 10.54 -17.01 17.02
CA LYS A 270 9.97 -17.02 18.37
C LYS A 270 8.67 -16.24 18.36
N GLU A 271 7.71 -16.66 19.18
CA GLU A 271 6.41 -16.00 19.35
C GLU A 271 6.38 -15.10 20.58
N PRO A 272 5.54 -14.05 20.61
CA PRO A 272 5.14 -13.40 21.85
C PRO A 272 4.51 -14.42 22.82
N SER A 273 4.61 -14.16 24.13
CA SER A 273 4.01 -15.06 25.12
C SER A 273 2.48 -15.08 24.99
N GLU A 274 1.83 -16.17 25.41
CA GLU A 274 0.36 -16.24 25.41
C GLU A 274 -0.26 -15.18 26.32
N ALA A 275 0.41 -14.80 27.41
CA ALA A 275 0.00 -13.69 28.26
C ALA A 275 0.06 -12.34 27.51
N ASP A 276 1.13 -12.07 26.76
CA ASP A 276 1.23 -10.86 25.94
C ASP A 276 0.18 -10.81 24.83
N LYS A 277 -0.11 -11.97 24.20
CA LYS A 277 -1.17 -12.08 23.19
C LYS A 277 -2.55 -11.82 23.79
N ALA A 278 -2.87 -12.43 24.94
CA ALA A 278 -4.13 -12.20 25.62
C ALA A 278 -4.33 -10.72 25.97
N ALA A 279 -3.32 -10.08 26.56
CA ALA A 279 -3.35 -8.64 26.86
C ALA A 279 -3.47 -7.77 25.60
N ALA A 280 -2.85 -8.19 24.49
CA ALA A 280 -2.96 -7.50 23.21
C ALA A 280 -4.35 -7.64 22.58
N ARG A 281 -5.00 -8.82 22.68
CA ARG A 281 -6.37 -9.03 22.21
C ARG A 281 -7.35 -8.15 22.98
N GLU A 282 -7.17 -8.05 24.30
CA GLU A 282 -7.96 -7.13 25.14
C GLU A 282 -7.76 -5.67 24.72
N TYR A 283 -6.50 -5.26 24.50
CA TYR A 283 -6.18 -3.89 24.05
C TYR A 283 -6.85 -3.49 22.72
N TYR A 284 -7.00 -4.46 21.81
CA TYR A 284 -7.63 -4.29 20.51
C TYR A 284 -9.06 -4.84 20.46
N ALA A 285 -9.72 -5.10 21.58
CA ALA A 285 -11.05 -5.71 21.63
C ALA A 285 -12.07 -4.96 20.75
N GLU A 286 -12.05 -3.63 20.73
CA GLU A 286 -12.92 -2.82 19.86
C GLU A 286 -12.69 -3.07 18.35
N VAL A 287 -11.48 -3.45 17.94
CA VAL A 287 -11.15 -3.78 16.54
C VAL A 287 -11.75 -5.13 16.18
N TYR A 288 -11.64 -6.11 17.07
CA TYR A 288 -12.29 -7.41 16.91
C TYR A 288 -13.81 -7.28 16.87
N SER A 289 -14.41 -6.55 17.81
CA SER A 289 -15.86 -6.29 17.83
C SER A 289 -16.34 -5.58 16.57
N PHE A 290 -15.59 -4.57 16.10
CA PHE A 290 -15.87 -3.91 14.83
C PHE A 290 -15.84 -4.90 13.66
N ALA A 291 -14.79 -5.73 13.57
CA ALA A 291 -14.62 -6.68 12.49
C ALA A 291 -15.72 -7.75 12.48
N ARG A 292 -16.07 -8.31 13.65
CA ARG A 292 -17.17 -9.29 13.78
C ARG A 292 -18.48 -8.70 13.28
N LYS A 293 -18.80 -7.47 13.69
CA LYS A 293 -20.01 -6.76 13.22
C LYS A 293 -19.98 -6.51 11.71
N ARG A 294 -18.81 -6.20 11.13
CA ARG A 294 -18.69 -5.79 9.74
C ARG A 294 -18.57 -6.95 8.75
N PHE A 295 -17.90 -8.03 9.14
CA PHE A 295 -17.50 -9.13 8.26
C PHE A 295 -18.08 -10.49 8.68
N GLY A 296 -18.85 -10.53 9.76
CA GLY A 296 -19.45 -11.74 10.32
C GLY A 296 -18.63 -12.30 11.47
N GLU A 297 -19.30 -12.62 12.58
CA GLU A 297 -18.65 -13.11 13.80
C GLU A 297 -17.93 -14.44 13.58
N GLU A 298 -18.60 -15.42 12.98
CA GLU A 298 -18.01 -16.73 12.70
C GLU A 298 -16.77 -16.63 11.81
N ARG A 299 -16.83 -15.78 10.78
CA ARG A 299 -15.70 -15.54 9.86
C ARG A 299 -14.50 -14.98 10.62
N ILE A 300 -14.69 -13.93 11.42
CA ILE A 300 -13.59 -13.31 12.16
C ILE A 300 -13.04 -14.26 13.23
N ASN A 301 -13.88 -15.00 13.95
CA ASN A 301 -13.44 -15.96 14.96
C ASN A 301 -12.59 -17.09 14.36
N ARG A 302 -12.87 -17.49 13.12
CA ARG A 302 -12.07 -18.47 12.39
C ARG A 302 -10.74 -17.92 11.89
N LEU A 303 -10.74 -16.67 11.41
CA LEU A 303 -9.57 -16.10 10.73
C LEU A 303 -8.57 -15.46 11.71
N TRP A 304 -9.06 -14.74 12.72
CA TRP A 304 -8.24 -13.87 13.57
C TRP A 304 -7.96 -14.53 14.92
N THR A 305 -7.10 -15.54 14.90
CA THR A 305 -6.84 -16.45 16.03
C THR A 305 -5.49 -16.25 16.70
N PHE A 306 -4.71 -15.23 16.32
CA PHE A 306 -3.31 -15.06 16.74
C PHE A 306 -3.12 -14.93 18.24
#